data_AF-V8BFF9-F1
#
_entry.id   AF-V8BFF9-F1
#
_cell.length_a   1.000
_cell.length_b   1.000
_cell.length_c   1.000
_cell.angle_alpha   90.00
_cell.angle_beta   90.00
_cell.angle_gamma   90.00
#
_symmetry.space_group_name_H-M   'P 1'
#
loop_
_entity.id
_entity.type
_entity.pdbx_description
1 polymer ?
#
loop_
_entity_poly.entity_id
_entity_poly.type
_entity_poly.pdbx_seq_one_letter_code
_entity_poly.pdbx_strand_id
1 'polypeptide(L)'
;MTLWDLFFTSQPTAPPQLGVWYFLLPTSLVVVGVLSVRFAHSKGYQNFWYWGQLIQLLIINSWYLAARLPFSESLPFYHSRMAMWIILLAPKGSFKQYFALVGVFGSIMALVHPVFYPYPFPHVSSINNVFGHWALLANCLIYLVQSYQVEEGAVWKICQMTFGVNAIIVLANLVTGGNYGFLRRPPVLGDHGLVLNYFIVTVLMTGTLILINTIVQYSKKRRIPESV
;
A
#
# COMPACT_ATOMS: atom_id res chain seq x y z
N MET A 1 -32.38 5.58 5.73
CA MET A 1 -31.18 5.29 4.89
C MET A 1 -30.90 3.81 5.04
N THR A 2 -30.86 3.05 3.95
CA THR A 2 -30.52 1.62 4.05
C THR A 2 -29.01 1.46 4.30
N LEU A 3 -28.57 0.28 4.76
CA LEU A 3 -27.13 -0.01 4.86
C LEU A 3 -26.43 0.11 3.50
N TRP A 4 -27.13 -0.23 2.42
CA TRP A 4 -26.63 -0.08 1.05
C TRP A 4 -26.37 1.39 0.70
N ASP A 5 -27.33 2.27 1.00
CA ASP A 5 -27.22 3.71 0.74
C ASP A 5 -26.11 4.33 1.58
N LEU A 6 -25.96 3.88 2.83
CA LEU A 6 -24.89 4.34 3.72
C LEU A 6 -23.51 3.89 3.22
N PHE A 7 -23.42 2.65 2.71
CA PHE A 7 -22.15 2.05 2.31
C PHE A 7 -21.55 2.64 1.04
N PHE A 8 -22.40 3.13 0.13
CA PHE A 8 -21.99 3.70 -1.17
C PHE A 8 -22.32 5.20 -1.32
N THR A 9 -22.67 5.90 -0.23
CA THR A 9 -22.99 7.32 -0.28
C THR A 9 -21.85 8.15 -0.88
N SER A 10 -22.18 9.13 -1.71
CA SER A 10 -21.23 10.11 -2.22
C SER A 10 -21.19 11.40 -1.40
N GLN A 11 -22.07 11.54 -0.40
CA GLN A 11 -22.20 12.73 0.43
C GLN A 11 -21.13 12.74 1.53
N PRO A 12 -20.18 13.70 1.51
CA PRO A 12 -19.15 13.79 2.53
C PRO A 12 -19.75 14.14 3.89
N THR A 13 -19.21 13.55 4.94
CA THR A 13 -19.51 13.88 6.34
C THR A 13 -18.20 14.09 7.11
N ALA A 14 -17.97 13.33 8.17
CA ALA A 14 -16.72 13.31 8.92
C ALA A 14 -16.04 11.95 8.74
N PRO A 15 -14.69 11.89 8.82
CA PRO A 15 -13.98 10.62 8.85
C PRO A 15 -14.43 9.76 10.04
N PRO A 16 -14.41 8.43 9.91
CA PRO A 16 -14.79 7.52 10.98
C PRO A 16 -13.89 7.71 12.21
N GLN A 17 -14.51 8.01 13.36
CA GLN A 17 -13.82 8.09 14.63
C GLN A 17 -13.68 6.68 15.22
N LEU A 18 -12.49 6.09 15.12
CA LEU A 18 -12.25 4.73 15.60
C LEU A 18 -12.16 4.62 17.13
N GLY A 19 -11.82 5.71 17.84
CA GLY A 19 -11.63 5.66 19.29
C GLY A 19 -10.66 4.55 19.71
N VAL A 20 -11.08 3.72 20.67
CA VAL A 20 -10.27 2.58 21.16
C VAL A 20 -10.02 1.51 20.09
N TRP A 21 -10.88 1.40 19.07
CA TRP A 21 -10.71 0.45 17.96
C TRP A 21 -9.48 0.76 17.11
N TYR A 22 -8.85 1.92 17.27
CA TYR A 22 -7.57 2.25 16.67
C TYR A 22 -6.49 1.22 16.97
N PHE A 23 -6.42 0.69 18.20
CA PHE A 23 -5.43 -0.31 18.60
C PHE A 23 -5.59 -1.66 17.88
N LEU A 24 -6.78 -1.93 17.31
CA LEU A 24 -6.97 -3.12 16.49
C LEU A 24 -6.23 -3.04 15.16
N LEU A 25 -5.98 -1.84 14.61
CA LEU A 25 -5.33 -1.72 13.31
C LEU A 25 -3.87 -2.20 13.35
N PRO A 26 -2.99 -1.72 14.24
CA PRO A 26 -1.63 -2.28 14.35
C PRO A 26 -1.62 -3.75 14.81
N THR A 27 -2.57 -4.16 15.65
CA THR A 27 -2.69 -5.56 16.08
C THR A 27 -3.02 -6.47 14.88
N SER A 28 -3.98 -6.07 14.05
CA SER A 28 -4.36 -6.80 12.83
C SER A 28 -3.22 -6.90 11.82
N LEU A 29 -2.39 -5.85 11.71
CA LEU A 29 -1.19 -5.84 10.88
C LEU A 29 -0.23 -6.97 11.28
N VAL A 30 0.03 -7.14 12.58
CA VAL A 30 0.90 -8.22 13.10
C VAL A 30 0.29 -9.59 12.80
N VAL A 31 -1.01 -9.77 13.06
CA VAL A 31 -1.70 -11.04 12.82
C VAL A 31 -1.65 -11.42 11.34
N VAL A 32 -2.03 -10.50 10.43
CA VAL A 32 -2.00 -10.74 8.98
C VAL A 32 -0.57 -11.00 8.53
N GLY A 33 0.41 -10.25 9.03
CA GLY A 33 1.83 -10.44 8.71
C GLY A 33 2.34 -11.84 9.07
N VAL A 34 2.11 -12.29 10.30
CA VAL A 34 2.54 -13.62 10.78
C VAL A 34 1.85 -14.72 9.99
N LEU A 35 0.54 -14.63 9.79
CA LEU A 35 -0.22 -15.62 9.01
C LEU A 35 0.27 -15.66 7.55
N SER A 36 0.61 -14.52 6.96
CA SER A 36 1.06 -14.45 5.57
C SER A 36 2.42 -15.10 5.36
N VAL A 37 3.34 -14.94 6.32
CA VAL A 37 4.63 -15.63 6.26
C VAL A 37 4.47 -17.13 6.50
N ARG A 38 3.62 -17.53 7.46
CA ARG A 38 3.40 -18.94 7.83
C ARG A 38 2.68 -19.73 6.74
N PHE A 39 1.63 -19.15 6.16
CA PHE A 39 0.78 -19.79 5.16
C PHE A 39 1.12 -19.37 3.74
N ALA A 40 2.32 -18.83 3.51
CA ALA A 40 2.76 -18.37 2.20
C ALA A 40 2.61 -19.43 1.11
N HIS A 41 2.82 -20.72 1.42
CA HIS A 41 2.71 -21.83 0.46
C HIS A 41 1.31 -22.45 0.35
N SER A 42 0.33 -22.00 1.15
CA SER A 42 -1.04 -22.50 1.09
C SER A 42 -1.81 -21.87 -0.08
N LYS A 43 -2.25 -22.69 -1.04
CA LYS A 43 -3.03 -22.23 -2.20
C LYS A 43 -4.35 -21.57 -1.80
N GLY A 44 -5.03 -22.10 -0.77
CA GLY A 44 -6.28 -21.52 -0.27
C GLY A 44 -6.06 -20.12 0.30
N TYR A 45 -4.98 -19.94 1.07
CA TYR A 45 -4.62 -18.64 1.64
C TYR A 45 -4.23 -17.62 0.56
N GLN A 46 -3.44 -18.05 -0.43
CA GLN A 46 -3.08 -17.22 -1.59
C GLN A 46 -4.32 -16.78 -2.38
N ASN A 47 -5.20 -17.72 -2.71
CA ASN A 47 -6.42 -17.43 -3.48
C ASN A 47 -7.34 -16.48 -2.72
N PHE A 48 -7.51 -16.66 -1.40
CA PHE A 48 -8.31 -15.77 -0.58
C PHE A 48 -7.83 -14.32 -0.69
N TRP A 49 -6.53 -14.07 -0.49
CA TRP A 49 -5.99 -12.71 -0.56
C TRP A 49 -5.93 -12.15 -1.97
N TYR A 50 -5.65 -12.97 -2.98
CA TYR A 50 -5.66 -12.55 -4.38
C TYR A 50 -7.06 -12.07 -4.79
N TRP A 51 -8.08 -12.92 -4.62
CA TRP A 51 -9.45 -12.59 -5.00
C TRP A 51 -10.03 -11.50 -4.11
N GLY A 52 -9.75 -11.53 -2.80
CA GLY A 52 -10.17 -10.48 -1.88
C GLY A 52 -9.65 -9.10 -2.30
N GLN A 53 -8.37 -9.00 -2.66
CA GLN A 53 -7.78 -7.73 -3.13
C GLN A 53 -8.37 -7.30 -4.48
N LEU A 54 -8.52 -8.23 -5.42
CA LEU A 54 -9.06 -7.93 -6.74
C LEU A 54 -10.50 -7.41 -6.65
N ILE A 55 -11.36 -8.09 -5.90
CA ILE A 55 -12.75 -7.68 -5.69
C ILE A 55 -12.82 -6.29 -5.05
N GLN A 56 -12.00 -6.03 -4.01
CA GLN A 56 -11.96 -4.72 -3.36
C GLN A 56 -11.51 -3.60 -4.30
N LEU A 57 -10.47 -3.84 -5.10
CA LEU A 57 -10.03 -2.89 -6.13
C LEU A 57 -11.15 -2.61 -7.13
N LEU A 58 -11.84 -3.64 -7.62
CA LEU A 58 -12.94 -3.45 -8.58
C LEU A 58 -14.09 -2.66 -7.96
N ILE A 59 -14.50 -2.97 -6.73
CA ILE A 59 -15.57 -2.27 -6.02
C ILE A 59 -15.22 -0.80 -5.81
N ILE A 60 -14.04 -0.50 -5.23
CA ILE A 60 -13.69 0.89 -4.90
C ILE A 60 -13.50 1.76 -6.14
N ASN A 61 -12.88 1.22 -7.20
CA ASN A 61 -12.70 1.97 -8.45
C ASN A 61 -14.04 2.18 -9.17
N SER A 62 -14.95 1.18 -9.14
CA SER A 62 -16.30 1.34 -9.67
C SER A 62 -17.06 2.43 -8.90
N TRP A 63 -16.91 2.46 -7.57
CA TRP A 63 -17.51 3.50 -6.74
C TRP A 63 -16.92 4.89 -7.04
N TYR A 64 -15.60 5.04 -7.22
CA TYR A 64 -15.00 6.32 -7.62
C TYR A 64 -15.60 6.87 -8.92
N LEU A 65 -15.86 6.01 -9.90
CA LEU A 65 -16.50 6.37 -11.16
C LEU A 65 -17.97 6.76 -10.95
N ALA A 66 -18.73 5.95 -10.20
CA ALA A 66 -20.14 6.20 -9.92
C ALA A 66 -20.36 7.49 -9.12
N ALA A 67 -19.51 7.75 -8.12
CA ALA A 67 -19.52 8.95 -7.29
C ALA A 67 -18.91 10.19 -8.00
N ARG A 68 -18.38 10.03 -9.22
CA ARG A 68 -17.74 11.08 -10.03
C ARG A 68 -16.66 11.84 -9.26
N LEU A 69 -15.82 11.12 -8.51
CA LEU A 69 -14.76 11.74 -7.75
C LEU A 69 -13.75 12.44 -8.67
N PRO A 70 -13.21 13.59 -8.25
CA PRO A 70 -12.25 14.34 -9.04
C PRO A 70 -10.97 13.52 -9.28
N PHE A 71 -10.31 13.78 -10.41
CA PHE A 71 -9.02 13.15 -10.75
C PHE A 71 -7.87 13.51 -9.80
N SER A 72 -8.09 14.43 -8.86
CA SER A 72 -7.16 14.69 -7.76
C SER A 72 -7.15 13.58 -6.70
N GLU A 73 -8.18 12.72 -6.68
CA GLU A 73 -8.35 11.67 -5.65
C GLU A 73 -8.59 10.26 -6.21
N SER A 74 -9.22 10.14 -7.37
CA SER A 74 -9.68 8.85 -7.91
C SER A 74 -8.57 8.02 -8.59
N LEU A 75 -7.52 8.66 -9.09
CA LEU A 75 -6.43 7.96 -9.79
C LEU A 75 -5.61 7.05 -8.85
N PRO A 76 -5.01 5.97 -9.38
CA PRO A 76 -4.27 5.00 -8.58
C PRO A 76 -2.84 5.46 -8.24
N PHE A 77 -2.54 6.77 -8.19
CA PHE A 77 -1.17 7.28 -7.97
C PHE A 77 -0.71 7.32 -6.51
N TYR A 78 -1.52 6.81 -5.57
CA TYR A 78 -1.02 6.48 -4.24
C TYR A 78 -0.13 5.23 -4.30
N HIS A 79 1.00 5.24 -3.58
CA HIS A 79 1.96 4.12 -3.56
C HIS A 79 1.30 2.76 -3.28
N SER A 80 0.41 2.71 -2.28
CA SER A 80 -0.30 1.47 -1.94
C SER A 80 -1.27 1.03 -3.04
N ARG A 81 -1.98 1.96 -3.70
CA ARG A 81 -2.87 1.63 -4.84
C ARG A 81 -2.09 1.10 -6.04
N MET A 82 -0.95 1.70 -6.37
CA MET A 82 -0.05 1.16 -7.42
C MET A 82 0.46 -0.22 -7.03
N ALA A 83 0.92 -0.39 -5.79
CA ALA A 83 1.41 -1.67 -5.30
C ALA A 83 0.31 -2.75 -5.35
N MET A 84 -0.95 -2.41 -5.03
CA MET A 84 -2.09 -3.32 -5.12
C MET A 84 -2.33 -3.83 -6.53
N TRP A 85 -2.24 -2.98 -7.55
CA TRP A 85 -2.37 -3.41 -8.95
C TRP A 85 -1.16 -4.21 -9.42
N ILE A 86 0.04 -3.75 -9.11
CA ILE A 86 1.30 -4.35 -9.57
C ILE A 86 1.52 -5.73 -8.95
N ILE A 87 1.22 -5.91 -7.67
CA ILE A 87 1.39 -7.22 -7.02
C ILE A 87 0.46 -8.29 -7.64
N LEU A 88 -0.73 -7.90 -8.09
CA LEU A 88 -1.69 -8.82 -8.72
C LEU A 88 -1.34 -9.11 -10.18
N LEU A 89 -0.97 -8.09 -10.95
CA LEU A 89 -0.93 -8.17 -12.41
C LEU A 89 0.46 -8.25 -13.02
N ALA A 90 1.49 -7.69 -12.37
CA ALA A 90 2.82 -7.64 -12.98
C ALA A 90 3.47 -9.03 -13.01
N PRO A 91 4.33 -9.31 -14.01
CA PRO A 91 5.16 -10.51 -14.01
C PRO A 91 6.19 -10.48 -12.87
N LYS A 92 6.74 -11.65 -12.52
CA LYS A 92 7.83 -11.74 -11.54
C LYS A 92 9.05 -11.00 -12.07
N GLY A 93 9.75 -10.29 -11.19
CA GLY A 93 10.96 -9.54 -11.53
C GLY A 93 11.21 -8.39 -10.56
N SER A 94 12.26 -7.61 -10.82
CA SER A 94 12.72 -6.52 -9.95
C SER A 94 11.64 -5.46 -9.71
N PHE A 95 10.85 -5.14 -10.74
CA PHE A 95 9.77 -4.16 -10.62
C PHE A 95 8.66 -4.62 -9.67
N LYS A 96 8.19 -5.87 -9.80
CA LYS A 96 7.20 -6.45 -8.90
C LYS A 96 7.75 -6.63 -7.48
N GLN A 97 9.02 -7.00 -7.35
CA GLN A 97 9.69 -7.10 -6.06
C GLN A 97 9.81 -5.73 -5.37
N TYR A 98 10.17 -4.69 -6.10
CA TYR A 98 10.17 -3.32 -5.60
C TYR A 98 8.79 -2.93 -5.08
N PHE A 99 7.73 -3.14 -5.88
CA PHE A 99 6.37 -2.83 -5.44
C PHE A 99 5.85 -3.74 -4.32
N ALA A 100 6.40 -4.95 -4.16
CA ALA A 100 6.13 -5.78 -2.98
C ALA A 100 6.71 -5.14 -1.71
N LEU A 101 7.93 -4.58 -1.77
CA LEU A 101 8.51 -3.83 -0.65
C LEU A 101 7.70 -2.55 -0.36
N VAL A 102 7.31 -1.81 -1.41
CA VAL A 102 6.42 -0.64 -1.29
C VAL A 102 5.08 -1.02 -0.68
N GLY A 103 4.51 -2.17 -1.04
CA GLY A 103 3.26 -2.65 -0.49
C GLY A 103 3.34 -2.96 1.00
N VAL A 104 4.42 -3.63 1.45
CA VAL A 104 4.67 -3.85 2.89
C VAL A 104 4.77 -2.52 3.63
N PHE A 105 5.60 -1.58 3.15
CA PHE A 105 5.74 -0.25 3.74
C PHE A 105 4.40 0.51 3.78
N GLY A 106 3.67 0.54 2.66
CA GLY A 106 2.40 1.23 2.53
C GLY A 106 1.33 0.68 3.45
N SER A 107 1.23 -0.65 3.60
CA SER A 107 0.31 -1.28 4.54
C SER A 107 0.63 -0.96 6.00
N ILE A 108 1.91 -0.93 6.38
CA ILE A 108 2.32 -0.51 7.73
C ILE A 108 1.87 0.93 7.97
N MET A 109 2.21 1.86 7.07
CA MET A 109 1.86 3.27 7.23
C MET A 109 0.35 3.51 7.26
N ALA A 110 -0.41 2.83 6.41
CA ALA A 110 -1.86 3.00 6.33
C ALA A 110 -2.63 2.44 7.54
N LEU A 111 -2.08 1.45 8.26
CA LEU A 111 -2.72 0.86 9.44
C LEU A 111 -2.19 1.46 10.75
N VAL A 112 -0.96 1.98 10.76
CA VAL A 112 -0.40 2.72 11.90
C VAL A 112 -0.89 4.16 11.93
N HIS A 113 -1.12 4.78 10.77
CA HIS A 113 -1.64 6.15 10.64
C HIS A 113 -2.71 6.21 9.53
N PRO A 114 -3.92 5.67 9.77
CA PRO A 114 -4.95 5.57 8.76
C PRO A 114 -5.48 6.95 8.34
N VAL A 115 -5.51 7.18 7.03
CA VAL A 115 -6.13 8.37 6.42
C VAL A 115 -7.44 7.96 5.78
N PHE A 116 -8.54 8.12 6.53
CA PHE A 116 -9.87 7.81 6.02
C PHE A 116 -10.45 8.98 5.22
N TYR A 117 -11.21 8.64 4.18
CA TYR A 117 -12.06 9.60 3.49
C TYR A 117 -13.18 10.11 4.43
N PRO A 118 -13.71 11.32 4.20
CA PRO A 118 -14.74 11.91 5.04
C PRO A 118 -16.12 11.31 4.76
N TYR A 119 -16.29 10.01 5.05
CA TYR A 119 -17.55 9.27 4.91
C TYR A 119 -17.88 8.54 6.20
N PRO A 120 -19.17 8.32 6.52
CA PRO A 120 -19.58 7.67 7.76
C PRO A 120 -19.12 6.20 7.80
N PHE A 121 -19.11 5.59 8.98
CA PHE A 121 -18.90 4.15 9.10
C PHE A 121 -20.25 3.41 9.21
N PRO A 122 -20.44 2.26 8.54
CA PRO A 122 -19.56 1.61 7.56
C PRO A 122 -19.66 2.24 6.15
N HIS A 123 -18.53 2.37 5.47
CA HIS A 123 -18.46 2.87 4.08
C HIS A 123 -17.39 2.14 3.27
N VAL A 124 -17.61 2.02 1.95
CA VAL A 124 -16.74 1.29 1.01
C VAL A 124 -15.29 1.78 1.06
N SER A 125 -15.07 3.10 1.15
CA SER A 125 -13.72 3.67 1.25
C SER A 125 -12.99 3.26 2.54
N SER A 126 -13.74 3.18 3.65
CA SER A 126 -13.20 2.84 4.97
C SER A 126 -12.87 1.36 5.06
N ILE A 127 -13.74 0.49 4.54
CA ILE A 127 -13.47 -0.94 4.42
C ILE A 127 -12.29 -1.18 3.48
N ASN A 128 -12.26 -0.53 2.31
CA ASN A 128 -11.16 -0.64 1.37
C ASN A 128 -9.84 -0.15 2.00
N ASN A 129 -9.87 0.91 2.82
CA ASN A 129 -8.67 1.37 3.51
C ASN A 129 -8.13 0.33 4.49
N VAL A 130 -8.95 -0.38 5.24
CA VAL A 130 -8.45 -1.38 6.20
C VAL A 130 -8.16 -2.72 5.51
N PHE A 131 -9.19 -3.32 4.91
CA PHE A 131 -9.08 -4.65 4.31
C PHE A 131 -8.17 -4.65 3.08
N GLY A 132 -8.20 -3.59 2.26
CA GLY A 132 -7.31 -3.48 1.10
C GLY A 132 -5.83 -3.48 1.51
N HIS A 133 -5.47 -2.83 2.62
CA HIS A 133 -4.09 -2.85 3.12
C HIS A 133 -3.72 -4.16 3.83
N TRP A 134 -4.68 -4.89 4.42
CA TRP A 134 -4.46 -6.28 4.84
C TRP A 134 -4.13 -7.18 3.66
N ALA A 135 -4.94 -7.10 2.60
CA ALA A 135 -4.72 -7.91 1.41
C ALA A 135 -3.41 -7.55 0.70
N LEU A 136 -3.07 -6.26 0.63
CA LEU A 136 -1.79 -5.79 0.10
C LEU A 136 -0.62 -6.36 0.90
N LEU A 137 -0.68 -6.27 2.24
CA LEU A 137 0.37 -6.82 3.09
C LEU A 137 0.54 -8.32 2.85
N ALA A 138 -0.57 -9.05 2.83
CA ALA A 138 -0.56 -10.49 2.65
C ALA A 138 0.03 -10.88 1.30
N ASN A 139 -0.48 -10.33 0.19
CA ASN A 139 0.01 -10.64 -1.15
C ASN A 139 1.49 -10.26 -1.33
N CYS A 140 1.93 -9.14 -0.76
CA CYS A 140 3.33 -8.73 -0.81
C CYS A 140 4.23 -9.66 0.01
N LEU A 141 3.85 -10.04 1.23
CA LEU A 141 4.63 -10.97 2.05
C LEU A 141 4.67 -12.38 1.44
N ILE A 142 3.55 -12.88 0.91
CA ILE A 142 3.50 -14.14 0.16
C ILE A 142 4.49 -14.09 -0.99
N TYR A 143 4.48 -13.03 -1.79
CA TYR A 143 5.41 -12.85 -2.90
C TYR A 143 6.87 -12.83 -2.42
N LEU A 144 7.17 -12.08 -1.36
CA LEU A 144 8.53 -11.96 -0.82
C LEU A 144 9.02 -13.30 -0.22
N VAL A 145 8.15 -14.11 0.34
CA VAL A 145 8.53 -15.45 0.83
C VAL A 145 8.81 -16.41 -0.33
N GLN A 146 7.98 -16.39 -1.37
CA GLN A 146 8.04 -17.41 -2.43
C GLN A 146 8.97 -17.07 -3.60
N SER A 147 9.03 -15.80 -3.97
CA SER A 147 9.56 -15.36 -5.26
C SER A 147 10.61 -14.25 -5.14
N TYR A 148 10.96 -13.83 -3.92
CA TYR A 148 12.04 -12.86 -3.72
C TYR A 148 13.33 -13.36 -4.33
N GLN A 149 14.05 -12.53 -5.06
CA GLN A 149 15.39 -12.83 -5.58
C GLN A 149 16.39 -11.83 -5.00
N VAL A 150 17.56 -12.34 -4.60
CA VAL A 150 18.67 -11.48 -4.18
C VAL A 150 19.26 -10.89 -5.45
N GLU A 151 19.24 -9.57 -5.56
CA GLU A 151 19.74 -8.86 -6.73
C GLU A 151 21.01 -8.08 -6.38
N GLU A 152 22.01 -8.18 -7.25
CA GLU A 152 23.14 -7.27 -7.23
C GLU A 152 22.67 -5.83 -7.48
N GLY A 153 23.25 -4.89 -6.73
CA GLY A 153 22.84 -3.48 -6.80
C GLY A 153 21.39 -3.22 -6.36
N ALA A 154 20.77 -4.10 -5.54
CA ALA A 154 19.40 -3.91 -5.07
C ALA A 154 19.15 -2.54 -4.43
N VAL A 155 20.10 -2.02 -3.65
CA VAL A 155 20.02 -0.67 -3.05
C VAL A 155 19.88 0.39 -4.14
N TRP A 156 20.74 0.34 -5.16
CA TRP A 156 20.71 1.30 -6.26
C TRP A 156 19.40 1.24 -7.05
N LYS A 157 18.90 0.03 -7.35
CA LYS A 157 17.60 -0.16 -8.00
C LYS A 157 16.45 0.41 -7.18
N ILE A 158 16.43 0.18 -5.86
CA ILE A 158 15.43 0.74 -4.95
C ILE A 158 15.47 2.28 -4.99
N CYS A 159 16.66 2.87 -4.95
CA CYS A 159 16.83 4.32 -5.09
C CYS A 159 16.25 4.81 -6.42
N GLN A 160 16.71 4.27 -7.55
CA GLN A 160 16.27 4.69 -8.88
C GLN A 160 14.75 4.57 -9.05
N MET A 161 14.17 3.44 -8.65
CA MET A 161 12.73 3.21 -8.75
C MET A 161 11.94 4.16 -7.84
N THR A 162 12.41 4.42 -6.62
CA THR A 162 11.69 5.32 -5.69
C THR A 162 11.72 6.76 -6.17
N PHE A 163 12.86 7.25 -6.64
CA PHE A 163 12.95 8.57 -7.27
C PHE A 163 12.07 8.64 -8.53
N GLY A 164 12.14 7.65 -9.41
CA GLY A 164 11.34 7.62 -10.64
C GLY A 164 9.84 7.60 -10.37
N VAL A 165 9.38 6.73 -9.47
CA VAL A 165 7.96 6.62 -9.09
C VAL A 165 7.48 7.91 -8.43
N ASN A 166 8.24 8.48 -7.49
CA ASN A 166 7.85 9.73 -6.85
C ASN A 166 7.81 10.91 -7.83
N ALA A 167 8.71 10.94 -8.82
CA ALA A 167 8.70 11.96 -9.86
C ALA A 167 7.41 11.88 -10.70
N ILE A 168 7.00 10.67 -11.09
CA ILE A 168 5.73 10.44 -11.80
C ILE A 168 4.54 10.91 -10.96
N ILE A 169 4.54 10.61 -9.66
CA ILE A 169 3.47 11.06 -8.74
C ILE A 169 3.45 12.59 -8.62
N VAL A 170 4.61 13.25 -8.53
CA VAL A 170 4.69 14.72 -8.50
C VAL A 170 4.09 15.32 -9.78
N LEU A 171 4.44 14.77 -10.95
CA LEU A 171 3.86 15.21 -12.22
C LEU A 171 2.33 15.03 -12.23
N ALA A 172 1.83 13.88 -11.76
CA ALA A 172 0.39 13.65 -11.64
C ALA A 172 -0.26 14.69 -10.70
N ASN A 173 0.37 15.01 -9.56
CA ASN A 173 -0.13 16.03 -8.63
C ASN A 173 -0.18 17.43 -9.23
N LEU A 174 0.78 17.79 -10.09
CA LEU A 174 0.78 19.06 -10.81
C LEU A 174 -0.36 19.14 -11.83
N VAL A 175 -0.62 18.04 -12.54
CA VAL A 175 -1.69 17.97 -13.55
C VAL A 175 -3.08 17.95 -12.93
N THR A 176 -3.28 17.20 -11.84
CA THR A 176 -4.61 16.99 -11.25
C THR A 176 -4.93 17.92 -10.08
N GLY A 177 -3.92 18.63 -9.55
CA GLY A 177 -4.04 19.39 -8.31
C GLY A 177 -4.08 18.51 -7.05
N GLY A 178 -3.86 17.20 -7.17
CA GLY A 178 -3.93 16.23 -6.08
C GLY A 178 -2.79 16.29 -5.06
N ASN A 179 -2.86 15.38 -4.09
CA ASN A 179 -1.81 15.10 -3.11
C ASN A 179 -1.51 13.60 -3.03
N TYR A 180 -1.35 12.97 -4.19
CA TYR A 180 -0.93 11.59 -4.34
C TYR A 180 0.43 11.36 -3.69
N GLY A 181 0.57 10.20 -3.04
CA GLY A 181 1.77 9.81 -2.31
C GLY A 181 2.15 10.76 -1.17
N PHE A 182 1.26 11.69 -0.79
CA PHE A 182 1.51 12.75 0.18
C PHE A 182 2.75 13.60 -0.14
N LEU A 183 3.10 13.73 -1.42
CA LEU A 183 4.30 14.46 -1.87
C LEU A 183 4.11 15.98 -1.89
N ARG A 184 2.86 16.47 -1.91
CA ARG A 184 2.57 17.90 -1.90
C ARG A 184 2.34 18.42 -0.49
N ARG A 185 1.63 17.67 0.34
CA ARG A 185 1.35 17.97 1.75
C ARG A 185 1.50 16.69 2.59
N PRO A 186 2.72 16.40 3.09
CA PRO A 186 2.97 15.28 4.00
C PRO A 186 2.17 15.42 5.31
N PRO A 187 1.44 14.39 5.77
CA PRO A 187 0.57 14.49 6.94
C PRO A 187 1.31 14.71 8.26
N VAL A 188 2.53 14.17 8.40
CA VAL A 188 3.31 14.22 9.65
C VAL A 188 4.37 15.33 9.63
N LEU A 189 4.94 15.61 8.46
CA LEU A 189 6.11 16.49 8.34
C LEU A 189 5.73 17.94 8.01
N GLY A 190 4.50 18.20 7.58
CA GLY A 190 4.07 19.51 7.11
C GLY A 190 4.56 19.83 5.68
N ASP A 191 4.17 20.99 5.17
CA ASP A 191 4.51 21.44 3.81
C ASP A 191 5.74 22.36 3.84
N HIS A 192 6.82 21.94 3.16
CA HIS A 192 8.07 22.68 3.02
C HIS A 192 8.34 23.09 1.56
N GLY A 193 7.33 23.03 0.70
CA GLY A 193 7.45 23.25 -0.74
C GLY A 193 7.75 21.99 -1.54
N LEU A 194 7.40 22.01 -2.83
CA LEU A 194 7.37 20.83 -3.71
C LEU A 194 8.69 20.04 -3.73
N VAL A 195 9.82 20.74 -3.93
CA VAL A 195 11.14 20.09 -4.08
C VAL A 195 11.59 19.46 -2.77
N LEU A 196 11.43 20.18 -1.66
CA LEU A 196 11.87 19.69 -0.35
C LEU A 196 10.96 18.56 0.15
N ASN A 197 9.64 18.66 -0.03
CA ASN A 197 8.71 17.58 0.26
C ASN A 197 9.02 16.33 -0.56
N TYR A 198 9.26 16.48 -1.86
CA TYR A 198 9.69 15.38 -2.73
C TYR A 198 10.96 14.71 -2.19
N PHE A 199 12.00 15.50 -1.87
CA PHE A 199 13.26 14.96 -1.39
C PHE A 199 13.09 14.23 -0.05
N ILE A 200 12.43 14.85 0.92
CA ILE A 200 12.20 14.28 2.25
C ILE A 200 11.45 12.95 2.15
N VAL A 201 10.30 12.92 1.46
CA VAL A 201 9.50 11.70 1.35
C VAL A 201 10.26 10.61 0.59
N THR A 202 10.98 10.98 -0.48
CA THR A 202 11.75 10.03 -1.28
C THR A 202 12.90 9.41 -0.48
N VAL A 203 13.66 10.20 0.28
CA VAL A 203 14.77 9.71 1.10
C VAL A 203 14.27 8.80 2.23
N LEU A 204 13.24 9.23 2.96
CA LEU A 204 12.65 8.43 4.05
C LEU A 204 12.08 7.10 3.56
N MET A 205 11.35 7.14 2.44
CA MET A 205 10.81 5.95 1.81
C MET A 205 11.94 5.03 1.34
N THR A 206 12.94 5.57 0.63
CA THR A 206 14.10 4.80 0.14
C THR A 206 14.83 4.10 1.29
N GLY A 207 15.15 4.82 2.37
CA GLY A 207 15.80 4.26 3.55
C GLY A 207 14.99 3.12 4.18
N THR A 208 13.67 3.29 4.29
CA THR A 208 12.77 2.27 4.84
C THR A 208 12.67 1.05 3.92
N LEU A 209 12.60 1.24 2.60
CA LEU A 209 12.59 0.14 1.64
C LEU A 209 13.90 -0.66 1.65
N ILE A 210 15.04 0.01 1.80
CA ILE A 210 16.35 -0.65 1.96
C ILE A 210 16.36 -1.48 3.25
N LEU A 211 15.82 -0.96 4.35
CA LEU A 211 15.71 -1.67 5.62
C LEU A 211 14.84 -2.94 5.46
N ILE A 212 13.62 -2.80 4.90
CA ILE A 212 12.73 -3.95 4.65
C ILE A 212 13.42 -4.97 3.74
N ASN A 213 14.04 -4.51 2.66
CA ASN A 213 14.79 -5.37 1.75
C ASN A 213 15.90 -6.15 2.49
N THR A 214 16.66 -5.49 3.36
CA THR A 214 17.73 -6.11 4.15
C THR A 214 17.19 -7.20 5.08
N ILE A 215 16.07 -6.93 5.77
CA ILE A 215 15.40 -7.91 6.63
C ILE A 215 14.94 -9.15 5.84
N VAL A 216 14.37 -8.93 4.65
CA VAL A 216 13.91 -10.01 3.77
C VAL A 216 15.10 -10.82 3.25
N GLN A 217 16.18 -10.17 2.80
CA GLN A 217 17.41 -10.84 2.37
C GLN A 217 18.00 -11.72 3.47
N TYR A 218 18.12 -11.17 4.68
CA TYR A 218 18.65 -11.87 5.83
C TYR A 218 17.81 -13.12 6.17
N SER A 219 16.48 -12.94 6.19
CA SER A 219 15.53 -14.03 6.43
C SER A 219 15.60 -15.13 5.36
N LYS A 220 15.84 -14.77 4.10
CA LYS A 220 16.00 -15.74 3.01
C LYS A 220 17.33 -16.50 3.11
N LYS A 221 18.44 -15.82 3.41
CA LYS A 221 19.75 -16.47 3.62
C LYS A 221 19.70 -17.51 4.73
N ARG A 222 19.05 -17.21 5.86
CA ARG A 222 18.87 -18.18 6.97
C ARG A 222 18.09 -19.45 6.59
N ARG A 223 17.27 -19.42 5.53
CA ARG A 223 16.47 -20.58 5.08
C ARG A 223 17.20 -21.46 4.08
N ILE A 224 18.30 -20.99 3.50
CA ILE A 224 19.17 -21.77 2.63
C ILE A 224 20.32 -22.25 3.53
N PRO A 225 20.33 -23.52 3.99
CA PRO A 225 21.48 -24.02 4.74
C PRO A 225 22.72 -23.86 3.87
N GLU A 226 23.80 -23.33 4.44
CA GLU A 226 25.11 -23.38 3.80
C GLU A 226 25.40 -24.86 3.56
N SER A 227 25.33 -25.28 2.30
CA SER A 227 25.80 -26.59 1.88
C SER A 227 27.31 -26.57 2.04
N VAL A 228 27.76 -27.02 3.22
CA VAL A 228 29.15 -27.41 3.47
C VAL A 228 29.42 -28.71 2.75
#